data_AF-A0A920L5N3-F1
#
_entry.id   AF-A0A920L5N3-F1
#
_cell.length_a   1.000
_cell.length_b   1.000
_cell.length_c   1.000
_cell.angle_alpha   90.00
_cell.angle_beta   90.00
_cell.angle_gamma   90.00
#
_symmetry.space_group_name_H-M   'P 1'
#
loop_
_entity.id
_entity.type
_entity.pdbx_description
1 polymer ?
#
loop_
_entity_poly.entity_id
_entity_poly.type
_entity_poly.pdbx_seq_one_letter_code
_entity_poly.pdbx_strand_id
1 'polypeptide(L)'
;MKINNNSFELNEQLQVVIDSSDNDGLIFIPKNIQIDVDIENYFGKIVISKLVIHPSESEFQIGKLTIENNIPNMDIKLLDRYIYKVLSDKSGLAYSPYKYFPDYDFTVFEKGRRPSPLDWAMFASLYVFSCNVLPQSVKVELSLAKHLRISEENFKRFMKKIPEDLFRKSGHTESRGGDISLNAENLIKEFLGADQESFENNPFLKFYSEADFA
;
A
#
# COMPACT_ATOMS: atom_id res chain seq x y z
N MET A 1 -7.44 -5.98 17.85
CA MET A 1 -7.99 -6.38 16.55
C MET A 1 -7.90 -7.90 16.50
N LYS A 2 -8.98 -8.58 16.14
CA LYS A 2 -8.97 -10.05 16.00
C LYS A 2 -8.91 -10.41 14.53
N ILE A 3 -7.99 -11.30 14.18
CA ILE A 3 -7.75 -11.80 12.82
C ILE A 3 -7.88 -13.34 12.86
N ASN A 4 -8.45 -13.92 11.81
CA ASN A 4 -8.68 -15.36 11.70
C ASN A 4 -7.45 -16.16 11.25
N ASN A 5 -6.51 -15.57 10.51
CA ASN A 5 -5.32 -16.25 9.95
C ASN A 5 -4.01 -15.48 10.20
N ASN A 6 -2.89 -16.20 10.07
CA ASN A 6 -1.52 -15.69 10.22
C ASN A 6 -0.74 -15.56 8.89
N SER A 7 -1.33 -15.98 7.77
CA SER A 7 -0.82 -15.76 6.40
C SER A 7 -1.66 -14.69 5.71
N PHE A 8 -1.04 -13.97 4.77
CA PHE A 8 -1.77 -13.05 3.90
C PHE A 8 -1.16 -13.10 2.49
N GLU A 9 -1.42 -14.21 1.81
CA GLU A 9 -0.99 -14.48 0.44
C GLU A 9 -1.83 -13.69 -0.57
N LEU A 10 -1.47 -13.77 -1.85
CA LEU A 10 -2.13 -13.02 -2.92
C LEU A 10 -3.57 -13.53 -3.10
N ASN A 11 -4.54 -12.60 -3.16
CA ASN A 11 -5.98 -12.86 -3.21
C ASN A 11 -6.55 -13.62 -1.99
N GLU A 12 -5.80 -13.71 -0.90
CA GLU A 12 -6.33 -14.24 0.37
C GLU A 12 -7.28 -13.20 1.00
N GLN A 13 -8.43 -13.66 1.49
CA GLN A 13 -9.39 -12.83 2.22
C GLN A 13 -9.27 -13.06 3.72
N LEU A 14 -9.03 -11.99 4.47
CA LEU A 14 -8.99 -11.97 5.92
C LEU A 14 -10.24 -11.31 6.48
N GLN A 15 -10.81 -11.93 7.51
CA GLN A 15 -11.89 -11.31 8.28
C GLN A 15 -11.30 -10.65 9.51
N VAL A 16 -11.58 -9.37 9.67
CA VAL A 16 -11.09 -8.54 10.76
C VAL A 16 -12.26 -7.95 11.51
N VAL A 17 -12.29 -8.23 12.82
CA VAL A 17 -13.27 -7.67 13.75
C VAL A 17 -12.60 -6.58 14.55
N ILE A 18 -13.19 -5.38 14.51
CA ILE A 18 -12.72 -4.19 15.23
C ILE A 18 -13.82 -3.67 16.14
N ASP A 19 -13.45 -3.38 17.39
CA ASP A 19 -14.37 -2.85 18.41
C ASP A 19 -13.74 -1.67 19.17
N SER A 20 -14.43 -1.16 20.19
CA SER A 20 -13.94 -0.02 20.98
C SER A 20 -12.65 -0.26 21.78
N SER A 21 -12.22 -1.52 21.95
CA SER A 21 -10.94 -1.84 22.63
C SER A 21 -9.73 -1.56 21.75
N ASP A 22 -9.96 -1.38 20.45
CA ASP A 22 -8.94 -1.18 19.42
C ASP A 22 -8.63 0.30 19.12
N ASN A 23 -9.25 1.20 19.88
CA ASN A 23 -9.03 2.64 19.79
C ASN A 23 -7.60 3.02 20.21
N ASP A 24 -6.71 3.22 19.24
CA ASP A 24 -5.30 3.60 19.43
C ASP A 24 -5.01 5.04 18.94
N GLY A 25 -5.96 5.95 19.10
CA GLY A 25 -5.87 7.36 18.69
C GLY A 25 -5.84 7.62 17.18
N LEU A 26 -5.73 6.57 16.35
CA LEU A 26 -5.84 6.64 14.88
C LEU A 26 -7.26 6.43 14.37
N ILE A 27 -8.06 5.69 15.12
CA ILE A 27 -9.48 5.44 14.84
C ILE A 27 -10.27 5.59 16.13
N PHE A 28 -11.53 5.98 16.00
CA PHE A 28 -12.50 5.99 17.09
C PHE A 28 -13.70 5.12 16.73
N ILE A 29 -13.89 4.06 17.51
CA ILE A 29 -15.04 3.15 17.45
C ILE A 29 -15.83 3.29 18.76
N PRO A 30 -17.10 3.71 18.69
CA PRO A 30 -17.99 3.76 19.85
C PRO A 30 -18.18 2.40 20.51
N LYS A 31 -18.38 2.39 21.85
CA LYS A 31 -18.53 1.14 22.64
C LYS A 31 -19.68 0.25 22.22
N ASN A 32 -20.71 0.83 21.59
CA ASN A 32 -21.91 0.13 21.18
C ASN A 32 -21.85 -0.38 19.73
N ILE A 33 -20.73 -0.24 19.03
CA ILE A 33 -20.57 -0.59 17.63
C ILE A 33 -19.40 -1.57 17.48
N GLN A 34 -19.63 -2.61 16.69
CA GLN A 34 -18.60 -3.51 16.16
C GLN A 34 -18.54 -3.35 14.65
N ILE A 35 -17.33 -3.40 14.09
CA ILE A 35 -17.11 -3.35 12.65
C ILE A 35 -16.49 -4.67 12.21
N ASP A 36 -17.15 -5.34 11.27
CA ASP A 36 -16.63 -6.52 10.60
C ASP A 36 -16.16 -6.10 9.21
N VAL A 37 -14.89 -6.36 8.93
CA VAL A 37 -14.22 -5.94 7.70
C VAL A 37 -13.62 -7.16 7.02
N ASP A 38 -14.01 -7.40 5.77
CA ASP A 38 -13.36 -8.39 4.91
C ASP A 38 -12.29 -7.68 4.08
N ILE A 39 -11.06 -8.15 4.16
CA ILE A 39 -9.89 -7.52 3.55
C ILE A 39 -9.24 -8.50 2.59
N GLU A 40 -8.84 -8.00 1.43
CA GLU A 40 -8.14 -8.78 0.41
C GLU A 40 -6.75 -8.21 0.15
N ASN A 41 -5.77 -9.10 -0.08
CA ASN A 41 -4.45 -8.72 -0.55
C ASN A 41 -4.41 -8.73 -2.08
N TYR A 42 -4.56 -7.55 -2.67
CA TYR A 42 -4.53 -7.39 -4.12
C TYR A 42 -3.15 -6.89 -4.54
N PHE A 43 -2.29 -7.81 -5.00
CA PHE A 43 -0.92 -7.52 -5.46
C PHE A 43 -0.06 -6.71 -4.47
N GLY A 44 -0.16 -7.03 -3.17
CA GLY A 44 0.57 -6.33 -2.13
C GLY A 44 -0.08 -5.03 -1.68
N LYS A 45 -1.25 -4.64 -2.22
CA LYS A 45 -2.11 -3.60 -1.66
C LYS A 45 -3.20 -4.24 -0.81
N ILE A 46 -3.37 -3.72 0.40
CA ILE A 46 -4.45 -4.13 1.28
C ILE A 46 -5.71 -3.38 0.85
N VAL A 47 -6.77 -4.10 0.48
CA VAL A 47 -8.03 -3.51 0.04
C VAL A 47 -9.16 -4.02 0.91
N ILE A 48 -10.02 -3.11 1.37
CA ILE A 48 -11.24 -3.47 2.08
C ILE A 48 -12.28 -3.88 1.03
N SER A 49 -12.58 -5.18 0.97
CA SER A 49 -13.56 -5.75 0.05
C SER A 49 -15.00 -5.55 0.52
N LYS A 50 -15.22 -5.62 1.85
CA LYS A 50 -16.53 -5.45 2.47
C LYS A 50 -16.40 -4.87 3.87
N LEU A 51 -17.35 -4.01 4.24
CA LEU A 51 -17.45 -3.43 5.58
C LEU A 51 -18.89 -3.54 6.06
N VAL A 52 -19.09 -4.16 7.23
CA VAL A 52 -20.39 -4.32 7.88
C VAL A 52 -20.30 -3.73 9.28
N ILE A 53 -21.28 -2.91 9.66
CA ILE A 53 -21.35 -2.27 10.97
C ILE A 53 -22.47 -2.93 11.77
N HIS A 54 -22.10 -3.53 12.90
CA HIS A 54 -23.02 -4.20 13.82
C HIS A 54 -23.25 -3.35 15.07
N PRO A 55 -24.47 -2.84 15.32
CA PRO A 55 -24.82 -2.27 16.60
C PRO A 55 -25.01 -3.39 17.64
N SER A 56 -24.45 -3.21 18.83
CA SER A 56 -24.57 -4.16 19.95
C SER A 56 -25.88 -4.04 20.74
N GLU A 57 -26.66 -2.98 20.52
CA GLU A 57 -27.99 -2.78 21.14
C GLU A 57 -29.11 -3.28 20.21
N SER A 58 -30.11 -3.95 20.78
CA SER A 58 -31.27 -4.51 20.07
C SER A 58 -32.07 -3.43 19.31
N GLU A 59 -32.61 -3.77 18.12
CA GLU A 59 -33.41 -2.89 17.23
C GLU A 59 -34.47 -2.02 17.94
N PHE A 60 -35.03 -2.50 19.06
CA PHE A 60 -36.05 -1.79 19.85
C PHE A 60 -35.54 -0.56 20.64
N GLN A 61 -34.24 -0.43 20.90
CA GLN A 61 -33.66 0.77 21.56
C GLN A 61 -33.16 1.82 20.56
N ILE A 62 -33.04 1.42 19.29
CA ILE A 62 -32.73 2.25 18.12
C ILE A 62 -33.96 3.07 17.70
N GLY A 63 -34.82 3.48 18.64
CA GLY A 63 -36.01 4.29 18.35
C GLY A 63 -35.84 5.78 18.66
N LYS A 64 -34.79 6.19 19.40
CA LYS A 64 -34.77 7.53 19.99
C LYS A 64 -33.52 8.40 19.77
N LEU A 65 -32.38 7.87 19.32
CA LEU A 65 -31.10 8.65 19.21
C LEU A 65 -30.13 8.09 18.15
N THR A 66 -30.71 7.52 17.10
CA THR A 66 -30.22 6.41 16.28
C THR A 66 -28.98 6.69 15.44
N ILE A 67 -28.03 5.75 15.47
CA ILE A 67 -26.97 5.37 14.51
C ILE A 67 -26.41 6.44 13.55
N GLU A 68 -27.25 7.16 12.80
CA GLU A 68 -26.89 8.33 11.98
C GLU A 68 -26.11 9.41 12.74
N ASN A 69 -26.33 9.56 14.05
CA ASN A 69 -25.56 10.51 14.86
C ASN A 69 -24.16 9.98 15.26
N ASN A 70 -23.96 8.65 15.23
CA ASN A 70 -22.71 8.02 15.68
C ASN A 70 -21.79 7.66 14.50
N ILE A 71 -22.34 7.41 13.30
CA ILE A 71 -21.55 7.21 12.07
C ILE A 71 -20.60 8.40 11.78
N PRO A 72 -21.00 9.68 11.92
CA PRO A 72 -20.12 10.83 11.73
C PRO A 72 -18.98 10.91 12.74
N ASN A 73 -19.16 10.32 13.92
CA ASN A 73 -18.12 10.24 14.95
C ASN A 73 -17.16 9.06 14.73
N MET A 74 -17.51 8.12 13.84
CA MET A 74 -16.62 7.02 13.46
C MET A 74 -15.65 7.51 12.36
N ASP A 75 -14.35 7.40 12.62
CA ASP A 75 -13.32 7.74 11.65
C ASP A 75 -13.10 6.62 10.62
N ILE A 76 -14.17 6.28 9.87
CA ILE A 76 -14.13 5.27 8.80
C ILE A 76 -13.04 5.60 7.77
N LYS A 77 -12.76 6.90 7.55
CA LYS A 77 -11.70 7.36 6.64
C LYS A 77 -10.28 6.91 7.06
N LEU A 78 -10.04 6.68 8.35
CA LEU A 78 -8.74 6.28 8.88
C LEU A 78 -8.62 4.77 9.12
N LEU A 79 -9.69 4.03 8.85
CA LEU A 79 -9.78 2.59 9.10
C LEU A 79 -8.79 1.80 8.23
N ASP A 80 -8.64 2.14 6.95
CA ASP A 80 -7.65 1.53 6.05
C ASP A 80 -6.22 1.68 6.58
N ARG A 81 -5.88 2.88 7.10
CA ARG A 81 -4.57 3.13 7.72
C ARG A 81 -4.38 2.29 8.99
N TYR A 82 -5.39 2.22 9.85
CA TYR A 82 -5.32 1.45 11.08
C TYR A 82 -5.12 -0.04 10.78
N ILE A 83 -5.93 -0.59 9.87
CA ILE A 83 -5.81 -1.96 9.38
C ILE A 83 -4.40 -2.19 8.83
N TYR A 84 -3.92 -1.35 7.91
CA TYR A 84 -2.58 -1.49 7.35
C TYR A 84 -1.49 -1.47 8.42
N LYS A 85 -1.57 -0.55 9.41
CA LYS A 85 -0.61 -0.48 10.53
C LYS A 85 -0.58 -1.80 11.30
N VAL A 86 -1.73 -2.39 11.59
CA VAL A 86 -1.82 -3.63 12.37
C VAL A 86 -1.34 -4.84 11.53
N LEU A 87 -1.74 -4.94 10.26
CA LEU A 87 -1.36 -6.04 9.38
C LEU A 87 0.14 -5.99 8.98
N SER A 88 0.74 -4.80 8.95
CA SER A 88 2.17 -4.62 8.64
C SER A 88 3.10 -4.81 9.84
N ASP A 89 2.56 -4.99 11.04
CA ASP A 89 3.36 -5.31 12.22
C ASP A 89 3.94 -6.72 12.09
N LYS A 90 5.27 -6.81 12.11
CA LYS A 90 6.04 -8.07 12.01
C LYS A 90 5.68 -9.08 13.09
N SER A 91 5.10 -8.63 14.19
CA SER A 91 4.65 -9.48 15.29
C SER A 91 3.25 -10.06 15.07
N GLY A 92 2.42 -9.42 14.24
CA GLY A 92 1.03 -9.82 13.98
C GLY A 92 0.87 -10.69 12.75
N LEU A 93 1.48 -10.32 11.61
CA LEU A 93 1.35 -11.00 10.32
C LEU A 93 2.63 -10.87 9.48
N ALA A 94 2.96 -11.92 8.70
CA ALA A 94 4.15 -11.96 7.83
C ALA A 94 3.98 -11.20 6.50
N TYR A 95 3.35 -10.03 6.54
CA TYR A 95 3.03 -9.24 5.36
C TYR A 95 4.17 -8.31 4.95
N SER A 96 4.53 -8.31 3.67
CA SER A 96 5.39 -7.29 3.10
C SER A 96 4.98 -7.02 1.66
N PRO A 97 4.56 -5.78 1.33
CA PRO A 97 4.08 -5.44 -0.01
C PRO A 97 5.15 -5.68 -1.09
N TYR A 98 6.41 -5.50 -0.72
CA TYR A 98 7.55 -5.64 -1.63
C TYR A 98 7.84 -7.09 -2.07
N LYS A 99 7.28 -8.10 -1.39
CA LYS A 99 7.37 -9.50 -1.85
C LYS A 99 6.65 -9.74 -3.18
N TYR A 100 5.72 -8.85 -3.54
CA TYR A 100 4.93 -8.94 -4.77
C TYR A 100 5.51 -8.07 -5.90
N PHE A 101 6.65 -7.43 -5.66
CA PHE A 101 7.42 -6.75 -6.69
C PHE A 101 8.33 -7.77 -7.40
N PRO A 102 8.64 -7.61 -8.71
CA PRO A 102 9.53 -8.53 -9.42
C PRO A 102 10.90 -8.68 -8.74
N ASP A 103 11.43 -9.90 -8.73
CA ASP A 103 12.71 -10.21 -8.10
C ASP A 103 13.85 -9.47 -8.83
N TYR A 104 14.45 -8.50 -8.14
CA TYR A 104 15.56 -7.72 -8.67
C TYR A 104 16.57 -7.36 -7.57
N ASP A 105 17.85 -7.46 -7.89
CA ASP A 105 18.94 -7.16 -6.96
C ASP A 105 19.23 -5.65 -6.91
N PHE A 106 18.70 -4.99 -5.89
CA PHE A 106 18.96 -3.57 -5.63
C PHE A 106 20.30 -3.27 -4.92
N THR A 107 21.20 -4.25 -4.73
CA THR A 107 22.48 -4.02 -4.03
C THR A 107 23.40 -3.00 -4.72
N VAL A 108 23.15 -2.67 -5.99
CA VAL A 108 23.82 -1.58 -6.71
C VAL A 108 23.68 -0.26 -5.95
N PHE A 109 22.48 0.04 -5.43
CA PHE A 109 22.18 1.26 -4.68
C PHE A 109 22.75 1.25 -3.26
N GLU A 110 22.79 0.08 -2.62
CA GLU A 110 23.40 -0.10 -1.30
C GLU A 110 24.93 0.07 -1.35
N LYS A 111 25.58 -0.55 -2.33
CA LYS A 111 27.05 -0.56 -2.47
C LYS A 111 27.61 0.66 -3.20
N GLY A 112 26.76 1.59 -3.63
CA GLY A 112 27.17 2.83 -4.30
C GLY A 112 27.83 2.60 -5.66
N ARG A 113 27.50 1.51 -6.36
CA ARG A 113 28.01 1.22 -7.72
C ARG A 113 27.34 2.15 -8.74
N ARG A 114 27.94 2.30 -9.93
CA ARG A 114 27.34 3.08 -11.02
C ARG A 114 26.09 2.35 -11.53
N PRO A 115 24.87 2.90 -11.38
CA PRO A 115 23.67 2.21 -11.81
C PRO A 115 23.51 2.25 -13.32
N SER A 116 23.08 1.12 -13.88
CA SER A 116 22.72 0.97 -15.29
C SER A 116 21.35 1.64 -15.59
N PRO A 117 21.00 1.88 -16.86
CA PRO A 117 19.66 2.34 -17.23
C PRO A 117 18.54 1.41 -16.74
N LEU A 118 18.78 0.09 -16.73
CA LEU A 118 17.85 -0.89 -16.16
C LEU A 118 17.69 -0.70 -14.65
N ASP A 119 18.78 -0.47 -13.91
CA ASP A 119 18.74 -0.28 -12.47
C ASP A 119 17.92 0.96 -12.10
N TRP A 120 18.05 2.02 -12.90
CA TRP A 120 17.23 3.23 -12.77
C TRP A 120 15.76 2.98 -13.12
N ALA A 121 15.47 2.19 -14.15
CA ALA A 121 14.11 1.82 -14.54
C ALA A 121 13.43 0.97 -13.44
N MET A 122 14.14 -0.02 -12.89
CA MET A 122 13.66 -0.86 -11.79
C MET A 122 13.46 -0.07 -10.50
N PHE A 123 14.36 0.86 -10.19
CA PHE A 123 14.20 1.76 -9.04
C PHE A 123 13.00 2.69 -9.19
N ALA A 124 12.79 3.25 -10.39
CA ALA A 124 11.62 4.06 -10.69
C ALA A 124 10.32 3.24 -10.57
N SER A 125 10.31 2.02 -11.11
CA SER A 125 9.15 1.11 -10.98
C SER A 125 8.84 0.74 -9.54
N LEU A 126 9.86 0.45 -8.74
CA LEU A 126 9.70 0.18 -7.31
C LEU A 126 9.14 1.40 -6.56
N TYR A 127 9.59 2.61 -6.89
CA TYR A 127 9.04 3.83 -6.31
C TYR A 127 7.56 4.02 -6.65
N VAL A 128 7.20 3.82 -7.92
CA VAL A 128 5.82 3.91 -8.41
C VAL A 128 4.92 2.87 -7.73
N PHE A 129 5.36 1.62 -7.69
CA PHE A 129 4.69 0.54 -6.97
C PHE A 129 4.43 0.91 -5.51
N SER A 130 5.46 1.42 -4.84
CA SER A 130 5.35 1.82 -3.43
C SER A 130 4.39 2.98 -3.22
N CYS A 131 4.30 3.92 -4.16
CA CYS A 131 3.34 5.01 -4.09
C CYS A 131 1.89 4.51 -4.18
N ASN A 132 1.64 3.45 -4.96
CA ASN A 132 0.32 2.88 -5.17
C ASN A 132 -0.14 1.95 -4.05
N VAL A 133 0.82 1.21 -3.49
CA VAL A 133 0.58 0.15 -2.52
C VAL A 133 0.55 0.67 -1.09
N LEU A 134 1.32 1.71 -0.77
CA LEU A 134 1.36 2.28 0.57
C LEU A 134 0.25 3.32 0.76
N PRO A 135 -0.42 3.36 1.92
CA PRO A 135 -1.38 4.41 2.24
C PRO A 135 -0.75 5.81 2.17
N GLN A 136 -1.54 6.81 1.75
CA GLN A 136 -1.10 8.22 1.64
C GLN A 136 -0.53 8.81 2.94
N SER A 137 -0.85 8.21 4.09
CA SER A 137 -0.34 8.64 5.38
C SER A 137 1.09 8.15 5.71
N VAL A 138 1.61 7.16 5.00
CA VAL A 138 2.93 6.55 5.25
C VAL A 138 3.98 7.21 4.36
N LYS A 139 5.05 7.78 4.93
CA LYS A 139 6.16 8.34 4.12
C LYS A 139 6.83 7.24 3.28
N VAL A 140 6.62 7.29 1.97
CA VAL A 140 7.10 6.30 1.01
C VAL A 140 8.63 6.23 1.02
N GLU A 141 9.30 7.38 1.16
CA GLU A 141 10.76 7.46 1.16
C GLU A 141 11.37 6.67 2.33
N LEU A 142 10.77 6.74 3.52
CA LEU A 142 11.25 6.01 4.69
C LEU A 142 11.06 4.50 4.54
N SER A 143 9.90 4.09 4.03
CA SER A 143 9.60 2.67 3.82
C SER A 143 10.55 2.05 2.79
N LEU A 144 10.75 2.75 1.67
CA LEU A 144 11.67 2.34 0.62
C LEU A 144 13.13 2.34 1.06
N ALA A 145 13.57 3.39 1.77
CA ALA A 145 14.93 3.45 2.30
C ALA A 145 15.23 2.25 3.20
N LYS A 146 14.27 1.84 4.05
CA LYS A 146 14.38 0.64 4.89
C LYS A 146 14.42 -0.65 4.08
N HIS A 147 13.60 -0.76 3.03
CA HIS A 147 13.57 -1.94 2.15
C HIS A 147 14.88 -2.09 1.37
N LEU A 148 15.38 -0.99 0.81
CA LEU A 148 16.62 -0.91 0.04
C LEU A 148 17.90 -0.86 0.91
N ARG A 149 17.75 -0.79 2.24
CA ARG A 149 18.85 -0.66 3.21
C ARG A 149 19.76 0.55 2.97
N ILE A 150 19.19 1.66 2.51
CA ILE A 150 19.90 2.93 2.27
C ILE A 150 19.38 4.02 3.22
N SER A 151 20.13 5.12 3.35
CA SER A 151 19.65 6.29 4.09
C SER A 151 18.57 7.04 3.30
N GLU A 152 17.66 7.70 4.01
CA GLU A 152 16.62 8.55 3.39
C GLU A 152 17.23 9.66 2.50
N GLU A 153 18.37 10.23 2.92
CA GLU A 153 19.09 11.24 2.14
C GLU A 153 19.60 10.68 0.81
N ASN A 154 20.14 9.46 0.82
CA ASN A 154 20.60 8.81 -0.40
C ASN A 154 19.43 8.48 -1.32
N PHE A 155 18.29 8.02 -0.77
CA PHE A 155 17.07 7.82 -1.53
C PHE A 155 16.62 9.11 -2.25
N LYS A 156 16.57 10.25 -1.53
CA LYS A 156 16.24 11.56 -2.12
C LYS A 156 17.24 11.99 -3.20
N ARG A 157 18.52 11.69 -3.02
CA ARG A 157 19.55 11.94 -4.04
C ARG A 157 19.36 11.07 -5.28
N PHE A 158 19.01 9.80 -5.11
CA PHE A 158 18.74 8.90 -6.23
C PHE A 158 17.49 9.31 -7.01
N MET A 159 16.41 9.69 -6.33
CA MET A 159 15.21 10.23 -6.97
C MET A 159 15.50 11.45 -7.87
N LYS A 160 16.44 12.32 -7.47
CA LYS A 160 16.86 13.48 -8.29
C LYS A 160 17.78 13.12 -9.45
N LYS A 161 18.38 11.93 -9.44
CA LYS A 161 19.36 11.47 -10.43
C LYS A 161 18.75 10.53 -11.48
N ILE A 162 17.50 10.10 -11.30
CA ILE A 162 16.82 9.26 -12.28
C ILE A 162 16.75 10.01 -13.61
N PRO A 163 17.18 9.42 -14.73
CA PRO A 163 17.04 10.04 -16.04
C PRO A 163 15.57 10.36 -16.37
N GLU A 164 15.31 11.58 -16.87
CA GLU A 164 13.96 12.01 -17.28
C GLU A 164 13.39 11.19 -18.44
N ASP A 165 14.28 10.57 -19.23
CA ASP A 165 13.94 9.64 -20.31
C ASP A 165 13.38 8.31 -19.80
N LEU A 166 13.56 8.01 -18.50
CA LEU A 166 13.11 6.78 -17.86
C LEU A 166 11.93 7.03 -16.91
N PHE A 167 11.96 8.14 -16.16
CA PHE A 167 10.97 8.46 -15.14
C PHE A 167 10.61 9.94 -15.17
N ARG A 168 9.31 10.24 -15.13
CA ARG A 168 8.79 11.59 -15.00
C ARG A 168 7.97 11.69 -13.74
N LYS A 169 8.36 12.58 -12.82
CA LYS A 169 7.56 12.82 -11.62
C LYS A 169 6.25 13.50 -12.00
N SER A 170 5.12 12.93 -11.58
CA SER A 170 3.79 13.50 -11.84
C SER A 170 3.38 14.47 -10.72
N GLY A 171 2.89 15.65 -11.12
CA GLY A 171 2.36 16.68 -10.21
C GLY A 171 3.39 17.59 -9.53
N HIS A 172 2.97 18.26 -8.45
CA HIS A 172 3.80 19.19 -7.67
C HIS A 172 4.89 18.45 -6.88
N THR A 173 5.91 19.19 -6.42
CA THR A 173 7.07 18.65 -5.70
C THR A 173 6.73 17.76 -4.49
N GLU A 174 5.52 17.89 -3.94
CA GLU A 174 5.00 17.16 -2.78
C GLU A 174 3.98 16.05 -3.10
N SER A 175 3.48 15.94 -4.34
CA SER A 175 2.64 14.81 -4.73
C SER A 175 3.48 13.54 -4.86
N ARG A 176 2.94 12.43 -4.34
CA ARG A 176 3.50 11.09 -4.54
C ARG A 176 3.13 10.61 -5.93
N GLY A 177 4.01 9.83 -6.54
CA GLY A 177 3.78 9.23 -7.85
C GLY A 177 4.72 9.76 -8.92
N GLY A 178 4.59 9.16 -10.09
CA GLY A 178 5.35 9.46 -11.28
C GLY A 178 5.15 8.38 -12.33
N ASP A 179 5.44 8.74 -13.56
CA ASP A 179 5.17 7.92 -14.72
C ASP A 179 6.49 7.30 -15.19
N ILE A 180 6.44 6.00 -15.42
CA ILE A 180 7.52 5.27 -16.07
C ILE A 180 7.36 5.49 -17.58
N SER A 181 8.43 5.86 -18.26
CA SER A 181 8.41 5.98 -19.71
C SER A 181 8.28 4.63 -20.41
N LEU A 182 7.81 4.64 -21.66
CA LEU A 182 7.84 3.47 -22.55
C LEU A 182 9.25 2.86 -22.68
N ASN A 183 10.31 3.69 -22.64
CA ASN A 183 11.69 3.21 -22.70
C ASN A 183 12.05 2.39 -21.46
N ALA A 184 11.66 2.87 -20.27
CA ALA A 184 11.87 2.15 -19.03
C ALA A 184 11.03 0.88 -18.97
N GLU A 185 9.78 0.90 -19.45
CA GLU A 185 8.98 -0.32 -19.56
C GLU A 185 9.62 -1.36 -20.47
N ASN A 186 10.11 -0.97 -21.65
CA ASN A 186 10.76 -1.88 -22.58
C ASN A 186 12.02 -2.52 -21.96
N LEU A 187 12.84 -1.73 -21.25
CA LEU A 187 14.02 -2.25 -20.54
C LEU A 187 13.63 -3.27 -19.46
N ILE A 188 12.56 -3.00 -18.71
CA ILE A 188 12.06 -3.92 -17.67
C ILE A 188 11.51 -5.20 -18.31
N LYS A 189 10.74 -5.07 -19.40
CA LYS A 189 10.20 -6.22 -20.13
C LYS A 189 11.31 -7.08 -20.74
N GLU A 190 12.33 -6.47 -21.32
CA GLU A 190 13.51 -7.18 -21.84
C GLU A 190 14.24 -7.95 -20.74
N PHE A 191 14.34 -7.38 -19.53
CA PHE A 191 14.94 -8.05 -18.38
C PHE A 191 14.09 -9.22 -17.85
N LEU A 192 12.77 -9.04 -17.75
CA LEU A 192 11.87 -10.05 -17.20
C LEU A 192 11.65 -11.24 -18.15
N GLY A 193 11.82 -11.04 -19.46
CA GLY A 193 11.74 -12.11 -20.46
C GLY A 193 10.42 -12.88 -20.41
N ALA A 194 10.42 -14.07 -19.79
CA ALA A 194 9.24 -14.92 -19.63
C ALA A 194 8.25 -14.43 -18.54
N ASP A 195 8.71 -13.65 -17.55
CA ASP A 195 7.87 -13.12 -16.45
C ASP A 195 7.22 -11.78 -16.80
N GLN A 196 7.22 -11.40 -18.09
CA GLN A 196 6.55 -10.20 -18.59
C GLN A 196 5.08 -10.17 -18.20
N GLU A 197 4.38 -11.30 -18.26
CA GLU A 197 2.95 -11.37 -17.92
C GLU A 197 2.68 -10.91 -16.48
N SER A 198 3.56 -11.23 -15.52
CA SER A 198 3.42 -10.76 -14.14
C SER A 198 3.59 -9.25 -14.00
N PHE A 199 4.43 -8.64 -14.85
CA PHE A 199 4.60 -7.18 -14.91
C PHE A 199 3.44 -6.49 -15.64
N GLU A 200 2.90 -7.12 -16.69
CA GLU A 200 1.77 -6.57 -17.44
C GLU A 200 0.46 -6.67 -16.71
N ASN A 201 0.24 -7.75 -15.96
CA ASN A 201 -0.98 -8.00 -15.20
C ASN A 201 -1.03 -7.23 -13.88
N ASN A 202 0.09 -6.67 -13.40
CA ASN A 202 0.11 -5.93 -12.14
C ASN A 202 -0.32 -4.47 -12.36
N PRO A 203 -1.51 -4.06 -11.86
CA PRO A 203 -2.05 -2.73 -12.11
C PRO A 203 -1.29 -1.61 -11.39
N PHE A 204 -0.38 -1.95 -10.47
CA PHE A 204 0.34 -0.98 -9.64
C PHE A 204 1.76 -0.69 -10.11
N LEU A 205 2.28 -1.44 -11.09
CA LEU A 205 3.65 -1.29 -11.61
C LEU A 205 3.78 -0.23 -12.70
N LYS A 206 2.69 0.09 -13.40
CA LYS A 206 2.65 1.07 -14.49
C LYS A 206 1.73 2.21 -14.08
N PHE A 207 2.23 3.44 -14.03
CA PHE A 207 1.37 4.59 -13.78
C PHE A 207 0.68 4.96 -15.09
N TYR A 208 -0.48 4.35 -15.32
CA TYR A 208 -1.50 4.93 -16.18
C TYR A 208 -2.55 5.52 -15.25
N SER A 209 -2.61 6.86 -15.22
CA SER A 209 -3.46 7.67 -14.35
C SER A 209 -4.84 7.06 -14.11
N GLU A 210 -5.20 6.80 -12.85
CA GLU A 210 -6.56 6.79 -12.25
C GLU A 210 -7.78 6.28 -13.07
N ALA A 211 -7.61 5.53 -14.16
CA ALA A 211 -8.70 5.26 -15.08
C ALA A 211 -9.48 3.97 -14.77
N ASP A 212 -8.87 3.00 -14.07
CA ASP A 212 -9.47 1.66 -13.93
C ASP A 212 -10.14 1.40 -12.58
N PHE A 213 -10.24 2.41 -11.71
CA PHE A 213 -10.96 2.31 -10.42
C PHE A 213 -11.96 3.46 -10.18
N ALA A 214 -12.40 4.14 -11.25
CA ALA A 214 -13.51 5.10 -11.21
C ALA A 214 -14.84 4.44 -11.59
#